data_AF-A0A377TXU5-F1
#
_entry.id   AF-A0A377TXU5-F1
#
_cell.length_a   1.000
_cell.length_b   1.000
_cell.length_c   1.000
_cell.angle_alpha   90.00
_cell.angle_beta   90.00
_cell.angle_gamma   90.00
#
_symmetry.space_group_name_H-M   'P 1'
#
loop_
_entity.id
_entity.type
_entity.pdbx_description
1 polymer ?
#
loop_
_entity_poly.entity_id
_entity_poly.type
_entity_poly.pdbx_seq_one_letter_code
_entity_poly.pdbx_strand_id
1 'polypeptide(L)'
;MTWHALHTSMQLARERGQRFAGFEQSRYASGAYFDKYLQEEWQPKTERVRALFARAGISLPDRESWRQLRDDVMRYGIYNRYLQAVPPTGSISYINHATSSIHPIVSKIEIRKEGKTGRVYYPAPFMNNDNLALYQDAYEIGPEKIIDTYAEATRHVDQGLSLTLFFPDTATTRDINKRKFTPGRKASRRSTTSVCASWRWKALKLKAACPARCKENRMTHLTRVSAINWNRIDDDKDLEVWNRLTSNFWLPEKVPLSNDIPAWQTLSAAEQQLTIRVFTGLTLLDTIQNTVGAPALMADALTPHEEAVLSNISFMEAVHARSYSSIFSTLCHSKEVDAAFAWSESCDPLQRKAQLMLGYYQADEPLKKKIASVFLESFLFYSGFWLPMYFSSRGKLTNTADLIRLIIRDEAVHGYYIGYKYQKGLEIVSPGKREELKNFASIC
;
A
#
# COMPACT_ATOMS: atom_id res chain seq x y z
N MET A 1 11.18 -16.79 -17.22
CA MET A 1 11.31 -16.02 -15.96
C MET A 1 12.23 -16.71 -14.95
N THR A 2 11.93 -17.93 -14.51
CA THR A 2 12.72 -18.64 -13.48
C THR A 2 14.21 -18.72 -13.74
N TRP A 3 14.63 -19.05 -14.97
CA TRP A 3 16.04 -19.09 -15.34
C TRP A 3 16.73 -17.74 -15.08
N HIS A 4 16.14 -16.64 -15.55
CA HIS A 4 16.69 -15.30 -15.35
C HIS A 4 16.75 -14.93 -13.88
N ALA A 5 15.71 -15.24 -13.09
CA ALA A 5 15.70 -14.95 -11.65
C ALA A 5 16.84 -15.68 -10.91
N LEU A 6 17.06 -16.96 -11.23
CA LEU A 6 18.15 -17.76 -10.67
C LEU A 6 19.51 -17.24 -11.14
N HIS A 7 19.66 -16.97 -12.43
CA HIS A 7 20.88 -16.46 -13.03
C HIS A 7 21.29 -15.12 -12.40
N THR A 8 20.37 -14.17 -12.30
CA THR A 8 20.65 -12.86 -11.66
C THR A 8 20.97 -12.99 -10.18
N SER A 9 20.25 -13.83 -9.43
CA SER A 9 20.56 -14.08 -8.01
C SER A 9 21.92 -14.77 -7.82
N MET A 10 22.32 -15.64 -8.75
CA MET A 10 23.65 -16.24 -8.80
C MET A 10 24.73 -15.22 -9.12
N GLN A 11 24.52 -14.35 -10.11
CA GLN A 11 25.46 -13.27 -10.43
C GLN A 11 25.69 -12.35 -9.23
N LEU A 12 24.63 -11.98 -8.52
CA LEU A 12 24.73 -11.21 -7.27
C LEU A 12 25.54 -11.94 -6.21
N ALA A 13 25.39 -13.27 -6.09
CA ALA A 13 26.16 -14.06 -5.14
C ALA A 13 27.65 -14.09 -5.50
N ARG A 14 27.96 -14.26 -6.79
CA ARG A 14 29.32 -14.24 -7.33
C ARG A 14 29.98 -12.87 -7.13
N GLU A 15 29.28 -11.79 -7.43
CA GLU A 15 29.79 -10.42 -7.28
C GLU A 15 30.07 -10.06 -5.81
N ARG A 16 29.17 -10.48 -4.91
CA ARG A 16 29.27 -10.12 -3.48
C ARG A 16 30.06 -11.10 -2.64
N GLY A 17 30.38 -12.28 -3.17
CA GLY A 17 30.95 -13.39 -2.40
C GLY A 17 30.05 -13.88 -1.27
N GLN A 18 28.73 -13.64 -1.37
CA GLN A 18 27.74 -13.93 -0.34
C GLN A 18 26.54 -14.66 -0.92
N ARG A 19 25.97 -15.57 -0.15
CA ARG A 19 24.78 -16.36 -0.50
C ARG A 19 23.81 -16.38 0.67
N PHE A 20 22.55 -16.73 0.43
CA PHE A 20 21.56 -16.71 1.50
C PHE A 20 21.91 -17.68 2.65
N ALA A 21 21.48 -17.32 3.86
CA ALA A 21 21.69 -18.13 5.05
C ALA A 21 21.04 -19.51 4.93
N GLY A 22 21.85 -20.56 5.06
CA GLY A 22 21.41 -21.95 4.93
C GLY A 22 21.42 -22.48 3.49
N PHE A 23 22.20 -21.86 2.58
CA PHE A 23 22.35 -22.33 1.20
C PHE A 23 22.81 -23.79 1.13
N GLU A 24 23.75 -24.21 1.98
CA GLU A 24 24.33 -25.56 1.95
C GLU A 24 23.31 -26.67 2.22
N GLN A 25 22.24 -26.37 2.96
CA GLN A 25 21.15 -27.32 3.22
C GLN A 25 20.06 -27.31 2.14
N SER A 26 20.22 -26.49 1.10
CA SER A 26 19.21 -26.31 0.06
C SER A 26 19.39 -27.29 -1.11
N ARG A 27 18.30 -27.52 -1.84
CA ARG A 27 18.33 -28.28 -3.11
C ARG A 27 19.08 -27.55 -4.24
N TYR A 28 19.41 -26.27 -4.04
CA TYR A 28 20.25 -25.51 -4.97
C TYR A 28 21.71 -25.91 -4.81
N ALA A 29 22.20 -26.06 -3.57
CA ALA A 29 23.57 -26.50 -3.29
C ALA A 29 23.86 -27.92 -3.79
N SER A 30 22.90 -28.83 -3.64
CA SER A 30 23.04 -30.20 -4.14
C SER A 30 22.82 -30.34 -5.65
N GLY A 31 22.38 -29.29 -6.34
CA GLY A 31 21.97 -29.33 -7.75
C GLY A 31 20.62 -30.00 -8.03
N ALA A 32 20.02 -30.69 -7.05
CA ALA A 32 18.78 -31.46 -7.21
C ALA A 32 17.55 -30.61 -7.65
N TYR A 33 17.57 -29.30 -7.42
CA TYR A 33 16.53 -28.40 -7.94
C TYR A 33 16.46 -28.41 -9.47
N PHE A 34 17.61 -28.59 -10.13
CA PHE A 34 17.77 -28.44 -11.58
C PHE A 34 17.43 -29.71 -12.36
N ASP A 35 17.31 -30.87 -11.71
CA ASP A 35 17.06 -32.17 -12.36
C ASP A 35 15.88 -32.13 -13.33
N LYS A 36 14.77 -31.48 -12.95
CA LYS A 36 13.57 -31.34 -13.79
C LYS A 36 13.82 -30.55 -15.10
N TYR A 37 14.80 -29.66 -15.12
CA TYR A 37 15.19 -28.88 -16.32
C TYR A 37 16.26 -29.59 -17.15
N LEU A 38 16.96 -30.56 -16.56
CA LEU A 38 17.97 -31.37 -17.24
C LEU A 38 17.40 -32.64 -17.85
N GLN A 39 16.34 -33.20 -17.24
CA GLN A 39 15.70 -34.44 -17.69
C GLN A 39 14.64 -34.18 -18.78
N GLU A 40 13.87 -33.11 -18.66
CA GLU A 40 12.81 -32.75 -19.61
C GLU A 40 13.24 -31.55 -20.47
N GLU A 41 12.70 -31.46 -21.69
CA GLU A 41 12.87 -30.29 -22.53
C GLU A 41 11.65 -29.37 -22.43
N TRP A 42 11.89 -28.11 -22.09
CA TRP A 42 10.85 -27.13 -21.76
C TRP A 42 10.61 -26.14 -22.90
N GLN A 43 10.06 -26.64 -24.01
CA GLN A 43 9.75 -25.86 -25.20
C GLN A 43 8.23 -25.72 -25.45
N PRO A 44 7.78 -24.70 -26.20
CA PRO A 44 6.37 -24.55 -26.53
C PRO A 44 5.84 -25.78 -27.28
N LYS A 45 4.74 -26.36 -26.80
CA LYS A 45 4.22 -27.64 -27.33
C LYS A 45 3.58 -27.51 -28.72
N THR A 46 3.09 -26.34 -29.09
CA THR A 46 2.35 -26.12 -30.34
C THR A 46 3.11 -25.19 -31.26
N GLU A 47 2.99 -25.43 -32.57
CA GLU A 47 3.65 -24.61 -33.60
C GLU A 47 3.25 -23.14 -33.51
N ARG A 48 1.96 -22.88 -33.23
CA ARG A 48 1.45 -21.53 -33.01
C ARG A 48 2.21 -20.79 -31.91
N VAL A 49 2.51 -21.44 -30.79
CA VAL A 49 3.23 -20.79 -29.68
C VAL A 49 4.71 -20.67 -30.01
N ARG A 50 5.33 -21.65 -30.69
CA ARG A 50 6.71 -21.52 -31.19
C ARG A 50 6.87 -20.29 -32.10
N ALA A 51 5.96 -20.12 -33.06
CA ALA A 51 5.93 -18.98 -33.96
C ALA A 51 5.75 -17.63 -33.21
N LEU A 52 4.94 -17.60 -32.14
CA LEU A 52 4.78 -16.40 -31.31
C LEU A 52 6.08 -16.00 -30.61
N PHE A 53 6.80 -16.96 -30.03
CA PHE A 53 8.10 -16.71 -29.39
C PHE A 53 9.13 -16.24 -30.40
N ALA A 54 9.20 -16.89 -31.57
CA ALA A 54 10.09 -16.49 -32.66
C ALA A 54 9.79 -15.06 -33.16
N ARG A 55 8.51 -14.72 -33.38
CA ARG A 55 8.08 -13.37 -33.78
C ARG A 55 8.41 -12.31 -32.72
N ALA A 56 8.33 -12.66 -31.45
CA ALA A 56 8.67 -11.77 -30.35
C ALA A 56 10.19 -11.66 -30.10
N GLY A 57 11.01 -12.45 -30.81
CA GLY A 57 12.45 -12.52 -30.58
C GLY A 57 12.84 -13.12 -29.22
N ILE A 58 11.94 -13.88 -28.58
CA ILE A 58 12.14 -14.44 -27.25
C ILE A 58 12.71 -15.84 -27.37
N SER A 59 13.95 -16.02 -26.93
CA SER A 59 14.60 -17.33 -26.82
C SER A 59 14.43 -17.91 -25.42
N LEU A 60 14.04 -19.19 -25.34
CA LEU A 60 13.95 -19.91 -24.08
C LEU A 60 15.27 -20.62 -23.77
N PRO A 61 15.66 -20.71 -22.49
CA PRO A 61 16.88 -21.39 -22.08
C PRO A 61 16.80 -22.88 -22.43
N ASP A 62 17.81 -23.36 -23.15
CA ASP A 62 17.96 -24.76 -23.50
C ASP A 62 18.58 -25.57 -22.35
N ARG A 63 18.72 -26.87 -22.57
CA ARG A 63 19.26 -27.78 -21.55
C ARG A 63 20.70 -27.44 -21.15
N GLU A 64 21.50 -26.92 -22.09
CA GLU A 64 22.87 -26.50 -21.80
C GLU A 64 22.90 -25.26 -20.93
N SER A 65 22.05 -24.26 -21.23
CA SER A 65 21.88 -23.06 -20.41
C SER A 65 21.46 -23.40 -18.98
N TRP A 66 20.64 -24.43 -18.78
CA TRP A 66 20.27 -24.94 -17.46
C TRP A 66 21.40 -25.70 -16.77
N ARG A 67 22.21 -26.45 -17.51
CA ARG A 67 23.38 -27.16 -16.99
C ARG A 67 24.44 -26.19 -16.48
N GLN A 68 24.78 -25.20 -17.30
CA GLN A 68 25.71 -24.14 -16.93
C GLN A 68 25.21 -23.39 -15.68
N LEU A 69 23.93 -23.01 -15.66
CA LEU A 69 23.34 -22.32 -14.50
C LEU A 69 23.37 -23.18 -13.22
N ARG A 70 23.14 -24.50 -13.31
CA ARG A 70 23.27 -25.42 -12.17
C ARG A 70 24.69 -25.36 -11.62
N ASP A 71 25.69 -25.52 -12.48
CA ASP A 71 27.09 -25.61 -12.08
C ASP A 71 27.57 -24.29 -11.46
N ASP A 72 27.14 -23.16 -12.03
CA ASP A 72 27.41 -21.83 -11.46
C ASP A 72 26.70 -21.62 -10.13
N VAL A 73 25.43 -22.04 -9.98
CA VAL A 73 24.70 -21.94 -8.72
C VAL A 73 25.33 -22.82 -7.64
N MET A 74 25.78 -24.03 -7.98
CA MET A 74 26.48 -24.90 -7.02
C MET A 74 27.82 -24.30 -6.59
N ARG A 75 28.53 -23.64 -7.51
CA ARG A 75 29.83 -23.02 -7.25
C ARG A 75 29.75 -21.72 -6.46
N TYR A 76 28.87 -20.80 -6.88
CA TYR A 76 28.81 -19.43 -6.36
C TYR A 76 27.66 -19.22 -5.37
N GLY A 77 26.65 -20.08 -5.39
CA GLY A 77 25.41 -19.91 -4.63
C GLY A 77 24.40 -19.01 -5.32
N ILE A 78 23.33 -18.70 -4.59
CA ILE A 78 22.38 -17.64 -4.95
C ILE A 78 22.21 -16.68 -3.77
N TYR A 79 22.04 -15.40 -4.06
CA TYR A 79 21.99 -14.35 -3.05
C TYR A 79 20.63 -14.27 -2.35
N ASN A 80 19.55 -14.35 -3.14
CA ASN A 80 18.18 -14.30 -2.64
C ASN A 80 17.62 -15.71 -2.40
N ARG A 81 17.14 -15.96 -1.17
CA ARG A 81 16.47 -17.22 -0.80
C ARG A 81 15.12 -17.43 -1.47
N TYR A 82 14.44 -16.33 -1.79
CA TYR A 82 13.13 -16.30 -2.42
C TYR A 82 13.20 -15.41 -3.66
N LEU A 83 12.75 -15.92 -4.81
CA LEU A 83 12.99 -15.33 -6.12
C LEU A 83 11.71 -14.81 -6.78
N GLN A 84 10.60 -15.52 -6.64
CA GLN A 84 9.36 -15.19 -7.31
C GLN A 84 8.16 -15.28 -6.36
N ALA A 85 7.42 -14.17 -6.25
CA ALA A 85 6.12 -14.10 -5.60
C ALA A 85 5.07 -13.68 -6.65
N VAL A 86 4.03 -14.48 -6.86
CA VAL A 86 2.97 -14.16 -7.84
C VAL A 86 1.60 -14.15 -7.13
N PRO A 87 1.23 -13.02 -6.50
CA PRO A 87 -0.05 -12.89 -5.82
C PRO A 87 -1.18 -12.50 -6.80
N PRO A 88 -2.43 -12.96 -6.58
CA PRO A 88 -3.59 -12.43 -7.27
C PRO A 88 -3.92 -11.05 -6.71
N THR A 89 -3.57 -10.00 -7.44
CA THR A 89 -3.72 -8.61 -6.99
C THR A 89 -4.77 -7.89 -7.81
N GLY A 90 -6.05 -8.17 -7.53
CA GLY A 90 -7.19 -7.56 -8.25
C GLY A 90 -7.13 -6.03 -8.26
N SER A 91 -7.06 -5.41 -7.08
CA SER A 91 -7.02 -3.93 -6.95
C SER A 91 -5.82 -3.28 -7.63
N ILE A 92 -4.63 -3.88 -7.51
CA ILE A 92 -3.41 -3.36 -8.16
C ILE A 92 -3.49 -3.50 -9.68
N SER A 93 -4.10 -4.58 -10.17
CA SER A 93 -4.24 -4.81 -11.60
C SER A 93 -5.13 -3.77 -12.30
N TYR A 94 -6.15 -3.24 -11.61
CA TYR A 94 -6.96 -2.14 -12.14
C TYR A 94 -6.16 -0.84 -12.29
N ILE A 95 -5.30 -0.53 -11.32
CA ILE A 95 -4.44 0.66 -11.36
C ILE A 95 -3.40 0.54 -12.47
N ASN A 96 -2.80 -0.65 -12.63
CA ASN A 96 -1.73 -0.90 -13.60
C ASN A 96 -2.24 -1.19 -15.02
N HIS A 97 -3.55 -1.10 -15.27
CA HIS A 97 -4.16 -1.53 -16.53
C HIS A 97 -3.65 -2.91 -16.97
N ALA A 98 -3.65 -3.87 -16.06
CA ALA A 98 -3.14 -5.22 -16.27
C ALA A 98 -4.16 -6.28 -15.79
N THR A 99 -3.95 -7.54 -16.17
CA THR A 99 -4.72 -8.66 -15.62
C THR A 99 -4.26 -9.00 -14.21
N SER A 100 -5.17 -9.55 -13.40
CA SER A 100 -4.85 -9.93 -12.02
C SER A 100 -4.01 -11.22 -11.98
N SER A 101 -2.68 -11.09 -12.02
CA SER A 101 -1.76 -12.24 -12.15
C SER A 101 -1.93 -12.94 -13.51
N ILE A 102 -1.62 -14.23 -13.58
CA ILE A 102 -1.83 -15.12 -14.72
C ILE A 102 -3.29 -15.60 -14.85
N HIS A 103 -4.23 -14.94 -14.17
CA HIS A 103 -5.65 -15.26 -14.31
C HIS A 103 -6.22 -14.78 -15.64
N PRO A 104 -7.25 -15.47 -16.17
CA PRO A 104 -8.10 -14.87 -17.17
C PRO A 104 -8.83 -13.64 -16.62
N ILE A 105 -9.37 -12.84 -17.53
CA ILE A 105 -10.23 -11.71 -17.17
C ILE A 105 -11.51 -12.19 -16.48
N VAL A 106 -12.00 -11.44 -15.49
CA VAL A 106 -13.26 -11.77 -14.81
C VAL A 106 -14.46 -11.51 -15.72
N SER A 107 -14.40 -10.42 -16.48
CA SER A 107 -15.35 -9.99 -17.49
C SER A 107 -14.64 -9.09 -18.50
N LYS A 108 -15.13 -9.00 -19.73
CA LYS A 108 -14.63 -8.05 -20.74
C LYS A 108 -14.74 -6.61 -20.26
N ILE A 109 -15.81 -6.30 -19.52
CA ILE A 109 -15.99 -5.06 -18.77
C ILE A 109 -16.43 -5.43 -17.37
N GLU A 110 -15.54 -5.23 -16.40
CA GLU A 110 -15.85 -5.49 -15.01
C GLU A 110 -16.55 -4.28 -14.38
N ILE A 111 -17.73 -4.50 -13.79
CA ILE A 111 -18.52 -3.45 -13.16
C ILE A 111 -18.33 -3.55 -11.65
N ARG A 112 -17.67 -2.57 -11.05
CA ARG A 112 -17.47 -2.47 -9.60
C ARG A 112 -18.39 -1.40 -9.04
N LYS A 113 -18.95 -1.65 -7.86
CA LYS A 113 -19.67 -0.62 -7.10
C LYS A 113 -18.74 -0.07 -6.05
N GLU A 114 -18.29 1.17 -6.23
CA GLU A 114 -17.43 1.86 -5.28
C GLU A 114 -18.27 2.84 -4.47
N GLY A 115 -18.53 2.48 -3.21
CA GLY A 115 -19.14 3.32 -2.18
C GLY A 115 -20.11 4.39 -2.69
N LYS A 116 -19.72 5.66 -2.54
CA LYS A 116 -20.49 6.85 -2.94
C LYS A 116 -20.33 7.23 -4.42
N THR A 117 -19.32 6.69 -5.12
CA THR A 117 -18.95 7.01 -6.51
C THR A 117 -19.85 6.31 -7.55
N GLY A 118 -20.60 5.28 -7.13
CA GLY A 118 -21.53 4.58 -8.01
C GLY A 118 -20.89 3.37 -8.70
N ARG A 119 -21.20 3.15 -9.98
CA ARG A 119 -20.65 2.03 -10.77
C ARG A 119 -19.44 2.52 -11.55
N VAL A 120 -18.31 1.85 -11.37
CA VAL A 120 -17.08 2.05 -12.14
C VAL A 120 -16.92 0.87 -13.09
N TYR A 121 -16.56 1.17 -14.34
CA TYR A 121 -16.41 0.20 -15.42
C TYR A 121 -14.92 0.04 -15.72
N TYR A 122 -14.42 -1.19 -15.64
CA TYR A 122 -13.04 -1.54 -15.91
C TYR A 122 -12.99 -2.47 -17.14
N PRO A 123 -12.76 -1.93 -18.36
CA PRO A 123 -12.53 -2.74 -19.54
C PRO A 123 -11.26 -3.58 -19.40
N ALA A 124 -11.24 -4.76 -20.00
CA ALA A 124 -10.05 -5.59 -20.03
C ALA A 124 -8.88 -4.85 -20.71
N PRO A 125 -7.65 -4.93 -20.16
CA PRO A 125 -6.48 -4.27 -20.71
C PRO A 125 -6.24 -4.60 -22.18
N PHE A 126 -5.92 -3.60 -22.99
CA PHE A 126 -5.63 -3.70 -24.43
C PHE A 126 -6.77 -4.29 -25.28
N MET A 127 -7.97 -4.45 -24.72
CA MET A 127 -9.14 -4.92 -25.45
C MET A 127 -9.65 -3.82 -26.37
N ASN A 128 -9.87 -4.16 -27.63
CA ASN A 128 -10.48 -3.31 -28.64
C ASN A 128 -11.49 -4.15 -29.45
N ASN A 129 -12.22 -3.50 -30.36
CA ASN A 129 -13.28 -4.17 -31.12
C ASN A 129 -12.75 -5.31 -32.01
N ASP A 130 -11.49 -5.25 -32.44
CA ASP A 130 -10.90 -6.22 -33.36
C ASP A 130 -10.41 -7.48 -32.65
N ASN A 131 -10.12 -7.40 -31.34
CA ASN A 131 -9.53 -8.49 -30.58
C ASN A 131 -10.45 -9.10 -29.50
N LEU A 132 -11.73 -8.71 -29.46
CA LEU A 132 -12.73 -9.19 -28.48
C LEU A 132 -12.80 -10.72 -28.34
N ALA A 133 -12.51 -11.45 -29.41
CA ALA A 133 -12.54 -12.91 -29.43
C ALA A 133 -11.40 -13.56 -28.61
N LEU A 134 -10.33 -12.81 -28.31
CA LEU A 134 -9.20 -13.28 -27.50
C LEU A 134 -9.46 -13.19 -25.99
N TYR A 135 -10.51 -12.46 -25.58
CA TYR A 135 -10.84 -12.18 -24.19
C TYR A 135 -12.00 -13.05 -23.74
N GLN A 136 -11.69 -14.26 -23.27
CA GLN A 136 -12.68 -15.16 -22.67
C GLN A 136 -12.75 -14.95 -21.16
N ASP A 137 -13.96 -14.95 -20.61
CA ASP A 137 -14.16 -14.73 -19.17
C ASP A 137 -13.80 -15.96 -18.31
N ALA A 138 -13.47 -15.70 -17.06
CA ALA A 138 -13.04 -16.73 -16.12
C ALA A 138 -14.13 -17.77 -15.80
N TYR A 139 -15.42 -17.40 -15.97
CA TYR A 139 -16.55 -18.28 -15.69
C TYR A 139 -16.77 -19.29 -16.83
N GLU A 140 -16.61 -18.86 -18.08
CA GLU A 140 -16.67 -19.66 -19.31
C GLU A 140 -15.43 -20.56 -19.46
N ILE A 141 -14.24 -20.03 -19.14
CA ILE A 141 -13.01 -20.84 -19.13
C ILE A 141 -13.13 -22.00 -18.14
N GLY A 142 -13.77 -21.75 -17.01
CA GLY A 142 -14.00 -22.72 -15.96
C GLY A 142 -12.77 -22.96 -15.08
N PRO A 143 -12.98 -23.46 -13.86
CA PRO A 143 -11.90 -23.61 -12.89
C PRO A 143 -10.90 -24.72 -13.25
N GLU A 144 -11.25 -25.73 -14.05
CA GLU A 144 -10.32 -26.80 -14.42
C GLU A 144 -9.10 -26.25 -15.18
N LYS A 145 -9.32 -25.40 -16.18
CA LYS A 145 -8.25 -24.80 -16.99
C LYS A 145 -7.39 -23.83 -16.18
N ILE A 146 -7.99 -23.12 -15.23
CA ILE A 146 -7.27 -22.25 -14.29
C ILE A 146 -6.35 -23.08 -13.41
N ILE A 147 -6.88 -24.17 -12.81
CA ILE A 147 -6.09 -25.09 -11.99
C ILE A 147 -4.94 -25.70 -12.80
N ASP A 148 -5.18 -26.12 -14.05
CA ASP A 148 -4.14 -26.68 -14.92
C ASP A 148 -3.02 -25.68 -15.21
N THR A 149 -3.37 -24.42 -15.48
CA THR A 149 -2.40 -23.35 -15.71
C THR A 149 -1.54 -23.11 -14.47
N TYR A 150 -2.16 -23.02 -13.29
CA TYR A 150 -1.45 -22.81 -12.03
C TYR A 150 -0.61 -24.03 -11.62
N ALA A 151 -1.07 -25.25 -11.91
CA ALA A 151 -0.33 -26.47 -11.64
C ALA A 151 0.97 -26.52 -12.46
N GLU A 152 0.92 -26.14 -13.74
CA GLU A 152 2.13 -26.06 -14.57
C GLU A 152 3.06 -24.92 -14.10
N ALA A 153 2.51 -23.72 -13.85
CA ALA A 153 3.30 -22.57 -13.40
C ALA A 153 4.00 -22.83 -12.04
N THR A 154 3.33 -23.51 -11.10
CA THR A 154 3.89 -23.83 -9.77
C THR A 154 5.15 -24.69 -9.86
N ARG A 155 5.34 -25.48 -10.93
CA ARG A 155 6.59 -26.25 -11.12
C ARG A 155 7.80 -25.33 -11.29
N HIS A 156 7.60 -24.07 -11.68
CA HIS A 156 8.65 -23.12 -12.02
C HIS A 156 8.79 -21.96 -11.03
N VAL A 157 7.87 -21.84 -10.07
CA VAL A 157 7.89 -20.80 -9.03
C VAL A 157 8.39 -21.43 -7.73
N ASP A 158 9.29 -20.74 -7.03
CA ASP A 158 9.91 -21.23 -5.79
C ASP A 158 9.05 -20.96 -4.54
N GLN A 159 8.08 -20.07 -4.66
CA GLN A 159 7.05 -19.81 -3.65
C GLN A 159 5.67 -20.38 -4.06
N GLY A 160 4.74 -20.36 -3.11
CA GLY A 160 3.35 -20.75 -3.37
C GLY A 160 2.65 -19.74 -4.28
N LEU A 161 1.83 -20.25 -5.20
CA LEU A 161 0.92 -19.45 -5.99
C LEU A 161 -0.46 -19.41 -5.32
N SER A 162 -1.01 -18.22 -5.16
CA SER A 162 -2.41 -18.03 -4.76
C SER A 162 -3.27 -17.88 -6.00
N LEU A 163 -4.41 -18.58 -6.04
CA LEU A 163 -5.32 -18.57 -7.17
C LEU A 163 -6.75 -18.33 -6.69
N THR A 164 -7.57 -17.74 -7.55
CA THR A 164 -8.99 -17.50 -7.31
C THR A 164 -9.79 -18.37 -8.29
N LEU A 165 -10.73 -19.14 -7.76
CA LEU A 165 -11.62 -19.96 -8.59
C LEU A 165 -12.95 -19.25 -8.78
N PHE A 166 -13.41 -19.21 -10.03
CA PHE A 166 -14.66 -18.56 -10.44
C PHE A 166 -15.72 -19.62 -10.68
N PHE A 167 -16.90 -19.40 -10.09
CA PHE A 167 -18.03 -20.32 -10.17
C PHE A 167 -19.31 -19.52 -10.49
N PRO A 168 -20.19 -20.05 -11.36
CA PRO A 168 -21.51 -19.47 -11.55
C PRO A 168 -22.35 -19.59 -10.27
N ASP A 169 -23.39 -18.79 -10.17
CA ASP A 169 -24.36 -18.81 -9.06
C ASP A 169 -25.19 -20.11 -8.98
N THR A 170 -25.15 -20.91 -10.05
CA THR A 170 -25.74 -22.26 -10.12
C THR A 170 -24.86 -23.36 -9.53
N ALA A 171 -23.61 -23.06 -9.14
CA ALA A 171 -22.69 -24.07 -8.61
C ALA A 171 -23.11 -24.55 -7.21
N THR A 172 -23.15 -25.86 -7.00
CA THR A 172 -23.50 -26.44 -5.69
C THR A 172 -22.27 -26.52 -4.77
N THR A 173 -22.51 -26.59 -3.46
CA THR A 173 -21.46 -26.87 -2.46
C THR A 173 -20.70 -28.17 -2.79
N ARG A 174 -21.36 -29.16 -3.40
CA ARG A 174 -20.73 -30.41 -3.85
C ARG A 174 -19.74 -30.17 -5.00
N ASP A 175 -20.08 -29.29 -5.94
CA ASP A 175 -19.21 -28.95 -7.08
C ASP A 175 -17.96 -28.18 -6.62
N ILE A 176 -18.12 -27.29 -5.64
CA ILE A 176 -17.01 -26.57 -5.01
C ILE A 176 -16.10 -27.56 -4.25
N ASN A 177 -16.68 -28.50 -3.49
CA ASN A 177 -15.90 -29.46 -2.69
C ASN A 177 -15.16 -30.51 -3.52
N LYS A 178 -15.75 -31.03 -4.62
CA LYS A 178 -15.06 -31.94 -5.55
C LYS A 178 -13.78 -31.32 -6.13
N ARG A 179 -13.77 -29.99 -6.31
CA ARG A 179 -12.64 -29.25 -6.89
C ARG A 179 -11.54 -28.91 -5.87
N LYS A 180 -11.81 -29.01 -4.56
CA LYS A 180 -10.76 -28.96 -3.52
C LYS A 180 -9.92 -30.24 -3.47
N PHE A 181 -10.47 -31.36 -3.95
CA PHE A 181 -9.88 -32.69 -3.84
C PHE A 181 -9.94 -33.44 -5.18
N THR A 182 -9.22 -32.96 -6.20
CA THR A 182 -9.04 -33.73 -7.44
C THR A 182 -7.86 -34.69 -7.26
N PRO A 183 -8.08 -36.03 -7.25
CA PRO A 183 -7.00 -37.00 -7.09
C PRO A 183 -6.07 -36.97 -8.31
N GLY A 184 -4.74 -37.01 -8.08
CA GLY A 184 -3.73 -37.13 -9.15
C GLY A 184 -3.07 -35.82 -9.61
N ARG A 185 -3.61 -34.65 -9.27
CA ARG A 185 -2.99 -33.34 -9.55
C ARG A 185 -2.32 -32.81 -8.28
N LYS A 186 -1.07 -33.20 -8.03
CA LYS A 186 -0.27 -32.74 -6.88
C LYS A 186 0.10 -31.25 -7.03
N ALA A 187 -0.84 -30.34 -6.79
CA ALA A 187 -0.46 -29.04 -6.23
C ALA A 187 0.12 -29.33 -4.83
N SER A 188 1.36 -28.92 -4.57
CA SER A 188 2.03 -29.22 -3.31
C SER A 188 1.15 -28.82 -2.11
N ARG A 189 1.18 -29.58 -1.01
CA ARG A 189 0.41 -29.40 0.24
C ARG A 189 0.61 -28.04 0.96
N ARG A 190 1.12 -27.01 0.28
CA ARG A 190 1.38 -25.66 0.79
C ARG A 190 0.49 -24.57 0.17
N SER A 191 -0.53 -24.92 -0.62
CA SER A 191 -1.53 -23.95 -1.07
C SER A 191 -2.65 -23.80 -0.05
N THR A 192 -2.68 -22.68 0.67
CA THR A 192 -3.85 -22.26 1.44
C THR A 192 -4.94 -21.84 0.44
N THR A 193 -5.91 -22.72 0.19
CA THR A 193 -7.05 -22.41 -0.68
C THR A 193 -8.06 -21.60 0.12
N SER A 194 -8.04 -20.26 0.04
CA SER A 194 -9.17 -19.45 0.49
C SER A 194 -10.26 -19.48 -0.59
N VAL A 195 -11.45 -19.97 -0.23
CA VAL A 195 -12.64 -19.88 -1.10
C VAL A 195 -13.39 -18.62 -0.69
N CYS A 196 -13.21 -17.54 -1.44
CA CYS A 196 -14.10 -16.38 -1.36
C CYS A 196 -15.31 -16.65 -2.26
N ALA A 197 -16.44 -17.06 -1.68
CA ALA A 197 -17.73 -17.07 -2.36
C ALA A 197 -18.35 -15.67 -2.26
N SER A 198 -18.44 -14.93 -3.38
CA SER A 198 -19.16 -13.66 -3.41
C SER A 198 -20.65 -13.91 -3.63
N TRP A 199 -21.48 -13.67 -2.62
CA TRP A 199 -22.94 -13.78 -2.70
C TRP A 199 -23.60 -12.42 -2.97
N ARG A 200 -24.62 -12.40 -3.83
CA ARG A 200 -25.35 -11.19 -4.25
C ARG A 200 -26.55 -10.97 -3.32
N TRP A 201 -26.50 -9.97 -2.44
CA TRP A 201 -27.63 -9.60 -1.56
C TRP A 201 -28.44 -8.40 -2.09
N LYS A 202 -29.77 -8.51 -2.05
CA LYS A 202 -30.71 -7.41 -2.35
C LYS A 202 -30.89 -6.52 -1.11
N ALA A 203 -30.80 -5.20 -1.30
CA ALA A 203 -30.91 -4.20 -0.23
C ALA A 203 -32.37 -3.84 0.09
N LEU A 204 -32.71 -3.80 1.38
CA LEU A 204 -33.89 -3.10 1.92
C LEU A 204 -33.55 -1.62 2.14
N LYS A 205 -34.48 -0.74 1.74
CA LYS A 205 -34.40 0.72 1.95
C LYS A 205 -34.96 1.09 3.32
N LEU A 206 -34.20 1.87 4.09
CA LEU A 206 -34.72 2.68 5.20
C LEU A 206 -34.40 4.15 4.92
N LYS A 207 -35.43 5.00 4.93
CA LYS A 207 -35.33 6.46 4.89
C LYS A 207 -35.14 6.95 6.33
N ALA A 208 -34.16 7.81 6.56
CA ALA A 208 -34.13 8.67 7.74
C ALA A 208 -33.96 10.13 7.28
N ALA A 209 -34.87 10.98 7.75
CA ALA A 209 -34.84 12.43 7.59
C ALA A 209 -33.98 13.04 8.70
N CYS A 210 -33.28 14.14 8.41
CA CYS A 210 -32.58 14.94 9.40
C CYS A 210 -33.04 16.40 9.29
N PRO A 211 -33.43 17.07 10.40
CA PRO A 211 -33.87 18.46 10.37
C PRO A 211 -32.67 19.43 10.47
N ALA A 212 -32.83 20.57 9.79
CA ALA A 212 -31.86 21.65 9.71
C ALA A 212 -31.69 22.41 11.03
N ARG A 213 -30.44 22.78 11.34
CA ARG A 213 -30.06 23.99 12.10
C ARG A 213 -28.63 24.37 11.71
N CYS A 214 -28.48 25.21 10.70
CA CYS A 214 -27.23 25.93 10.45
C CYS A 214 -27.29 27.26 11.21
N LYS A 215 -26.31 27.48 12.10
CA LYS A 215 -26.00 28.82 12.59
C LYS A 215 -25.08 29.49 11.57
N GLU A 216 -25.46 30.71 11.25
CA GLU A 216 -24.88 31.63 10.30
C GLU A 216 -23.46 32.01 10.74
N ASN A 217 -22.45 31.67 9.94
CA ASN A 217 -21.11 32.24 10.05
C ASN A 217 -20.71 32.72 8.65
N ARG A 218 -20.24 33.96 8.56
CA ARG A 218 -19.97 34.69 7.31
C ARG A 218 -18.97 33.94 6.43
N MET A 219 -19.47 33.16 5.47
CA MET A 219 -18.69 32.77 4.30
C MET A 219 -18.76 33.92 3.30
N THR A 220 -17.61 34.52 3.01
CA THR A 220 -17.42 35.29 1.78
C THR A 220 -17.69 34.37 0.60
N HIS A 221 -18.81 34.60 -0.09
CA HIS A 221 -19.22 33.84 -1.26
C HIS A 221 -18.13 33.90 -2.36
N LEU A 222 -17.71 32.74 -2.86
CA LEU A 222 -16.94 32.62 -4.10
C LEU A 222 -17.73 33.28 -5.24
N THR A 223 -17.23 34.37 -5.79
CA THR A 223 -17.88 35.12 -6.88
C THR A 223 -17.82 34.39 -8.23
N ARG A 224 -16.96 33.37 -8.38
CA ARG A 224 -16.98 32.41 -9.49
C ARG A 224 -16.20 31.13 -9.13
N VAL A 225 -16.89 29.99 -9.06
CA VAL A 225 -16.23 28.66 -8.96
C VAL A 225 -15.77 28.26 -10.36
N SER A 226 -14.46 28.10 -10.55
CA SER A 226 -13.88 27.61 -11.81
C SER A 226 -13.53 26.14 -11.69
N ALA A 227 -13.75 25.36 -12.75
CA ALA A 227 -13.29 23.98 -12.78
C ALA A 227 -11.76 23.92 -12.80
N ILE A 228 -11.17 23.09 -11.95
CA ILE A 228 -9.73 22.83 -11.93
C ILE A 228 -9.30 22.14 -13.24
N ASN A 229 -8.24 22.64 -13.88
CA ASN A 229 -7.72 22.06 -15.12
C ASN A 229 -6.34 21.43 -14.88
N TRP A 230 -6.28 20.11 -14.78
CA TRP A 230 -5.02 19.37 -14.60
C TRP A 230 -4.14 19.29 -15.86
N ASN A 231 -4.62 19.79 -17.01
CA ASN A 231 -3.81 19.95 -18.22
C ASN A 231 -3.15 21.34 -18.31
N ARG A 232 -3.46 22.24 -17.37
CA ARG A 232 -2.84 23.56 -17.26
C ARG A 232 -2.48 23.79 -15.80
N ILE A 233 -1.23 23.46 -15.47
CA ILE A 233 -0.68 23.54 -14.12
C ILE A 233 -0.01 24.91 -13.93
N ASP A 234 -0.32 25.57 -12.81
CA ASP A 234 0.28 26.88 -12.47
C ASP A 234 1.62 26.72 -11.73
N ASP A 235 1.78 25.63 -10.97
CA ASP A 235 3.01 25.27 -10.26
C ASP A 235 3.28 23.77 -10.42
N ASP A 236 4.35 23.42 -11.13
CA ASP A 236 4.71 22.02 -11.43
C ASP A 236 4.84 21.15 -10.16
N LYS A 237 5.15 21.78 -9.02
CA LYS A 237 5.26 21.07 -7.74
C LYS A 237 3.94 20.46 -7.29
N ASP A 238 2.80 21.06 -7.65
CA ASP A 238 1.48 20.57 -7.27
C ASP A 238 1.20 19.20 -7.90
N LEU A 239 1.54 19.05 -9.18
CA LEU A 239 1.36 17.79 -9.92
C LEU A 239 2.34 16.73 -9.43
N GLU A 240 3.61 17.09 -9.19
CA GLU A 240 4.62 16.18 -8.66
C GLU A 240 4.19 15.61 -7.30
N VAL A 241 3.79 16.48 -6.37
CA VAL A 241 3.39 16.07 -5.02
C VAL A 241 2.07 15.31 -5.03
N TRP A 242 1.10 15.73 -5.84
CA TRP A 242 -0.14 14.96 -6.05
C TRP A 242 0.16 13.51 -6.46
N ASN A 243 0.98 13.33 -7.50
CA ASN A 243 1.35 12.00 -7.98
C ASN A 243 2.10 11.19 -6.91
N ARG A 244 2.97 11.84 -6.14
CA ARG A 244 3.72 11.20 -5.07
C ARG A 244 2.83 10.70 -3.93
N LEU A 245 1.96 11.57 -3.41
CA LEU A 245 1.06 11.25 -2.29
C LEU A 245 0.04 10.18 -2.68
N THR A 246 -0.57 10.31 -3.86
CA THR A 246 -1.55 9.33 -4.34
C THR A 246 -0.93 7.96 -4.64
N SER A 247 0.29 7.92 -5.18
CA SER A 247 1.04 6.67 -5.38
C SER A 247 1.44 6.00 -4.05
N ASN A 248 1.64 6.81 -3.01
CA ASN A 248 2.00 6.34 -1.68
C ASN A 248 0.81 5.78 -0.89
N PHE A 249 -0.43 5.94 -1.36
CA PHE A 249 -1.63 5.56 -0.64
C PHE A 249 -1.58 4.15 0.00
N TRP A 250 -1.90 4.10 1.29
CA TRP A 250 -1.86 2.89 2.09
C TRP A 250 -3.03 2.84 3.07
N LEU A 251 -3.25 1.66 3.62
CA LEU A 251 -4.26 1.39 4.64
C LEU A 251 -3.64 0.45 5.69
N PRO A 252 -3.96 0.61 6.99
CA PRO A 252 -3.35 -0.17 8.07
C PRO A 252 -3.58 -1.67 7.93
N GLU A 253 -4.68 -2.10 7.29
CA GLU A 253 -5.01 -3.51 7.04
C GLU A 253 -3.96 -4.27 6.21
N LYS A 254 -3.09 -3.55 5.48
CA LYS A 254 -2.02 -4.16 4.69
C LYS A 254 -0.82 -4.60 5.55
N VAL A 255 -0.73 -4.15 6.80
CA VAL A 255 0.38 -4.45 7.71
C VAL A 255 -0.04 -5.56 8.68
N PRO A 256 0.68 -6.70 8.75
CA PRO A 256 0.30 -7.83 9.58
C PRO A 256 0.70 -7.63 11.05
N LEU A 257 0.02 -6.71 11.75
CA LEU A 257 0.32 -6.31 13.13
C LEU A 257 0.25 -7.47 14.14
N SER A 258 -0.52 -8.53 13.85
CA SER A 258 -0.61 -9.72 14.71
C SER A 258 0.74 -10.42 14.92
N ASN A 259 1.68 -10.26 13.99
CA ASN A 259 3.02 -10.83 14.08
C ASN A 259 3.85 -10.20 15.21
N ASP A 260 3.44 -9.03 15.73
CA ASP A 260 4.13 -8.34 16.81
C ASP A 260 3.63 -8.74 18.21
N ILE A 261 2.54 -9.52 18.32
CA ILE A 261 1.98 -9.96 19.61
C ILE A 261 3.03 -10.65 20.49
N PRO A 262 3.88 -11.58 20.00
CA PRO A 262 4.89 -12.20 20.84
C PRO A 262 5.89 -11.19 21.38
N ALA A 263 6.37 -10.26 20.54
CA ALA A 263 7.31 -9.22 20.96
C ALA A 263 6.67 -8.26 21.98
N TRP A 264 5.40 -7.89 21.77
CA TRP A 264 4.61 -7.07 22.69
C TRP A 264 4.52 -7.69 24.09
N GLN A 265 4.28 -9.00 24.17
CA GLN A 265 4.22 -9.73 25.45
C GLN A 265 5.56 -9.79 26.20
N THR A 266 6.70 -9.55 25.52
CA THR A 266 8.01 -9.47 26.18
C THR A 266 8.31 -8.10 26.78
N LEU A 267 7.48 -7.09 26.51
CA LEU A 267 7.66 -5.75 27.08
C LEU A 267 7.19 -5.72 28.53
N SER A 268 7.88 -4.93 29.35
CA SER A 268 7.41 -4.63 30.71
C SER A 268 6.09 -3.84 30.67
N ALA A 269 5.32 -3.90 31.75
CA ALA A 269 4.08 -3.12 31.86
C ALA A 269 4.30 -1.61 31.66
N ALA A 270 5.46 -1.09 32.10
CA ALA A 270 5.83 0.30 31.90
C ALA A 270 6.12 0.62 30.41
N GLU A 271 6.80 -0.27 29.69
CA GLU A 271 7.05 -0.11 28.25
C GLU A 271 5.76 -0.20 27.43
N GLN A 272 4.86 -1.12 27.78
CA GLN A 272 3.54 -1.23 27.15
C GLN A 272 2.72 0.04 27.37
N GLN A 273 2.61 0.49 28.63
CA GLN A 273 1.90 1.73 28.96
C GLN A 273 2.50 2.95 28.26
N LEU A 274 3.82 3.08 28.22
CA LEU A 274 4.52 4.15 27.50
C LEU A 274 4.16 4.11 26.01
N THR A 275 4.18 2.93 25.40
CA THR A 275 3.87 2.75 23.98
C THR A 275 2.45 3.15 23.66
N ILE A 276 1.48 2.73 24.48
CA ILE A 276 0.06 3.11 24.30
C ILE A 276 -0.08 4.62 24.40
N ARG A 277 0.47 5.25 25.44
CA ARG A 277 0.40 6.70 25.64
C ARG A 277 1.05 7.50 24.51
N VAL A 278 2.20 7.05 24.01
CA VAL A 278 2.86 7.68 22.85
C VAL A 278 1.95 7.63 21.63
N PHE A 279 1.37 6.48 21.29
CA PHE A 279 0.46 6.38 20.15
C PHE A 279 -0.81 7.19 20.35
N THR A 280 -1.39 7.24 21.56
CA THR A 280 -2.56 8.10 21.82
C THR A 280 -2.22 9.58 21.65
N GLY A 281 -1.04 10.01 22.08
CA GLY A 281 -0.55 11.38 21.87
C GLY A 281 -0.39 11.72 20.39
N LEU A 282 0.12 10.79 19.59
CA LEU A 282 0.22 10.97 18.14
C LEU A 282 -1.18 11.02 17.49
N THR A 283 -2.09 10.13 17.88
CA THR A 283 -3.50 10.15 17.42
C THR A 283 -4.16 11.51 17.62
N LEU A 284 -3.92 12.18 18.75
CA LEU A 284 -4.47 13.51 19.02
C LEU A 284 -3.96 14.55 18.01
N LEU A 285 -2.66 14.53 17.70
CA LEU A 285 -2.03 15.50 16.79
C LEU A 285 -2.46 15.26 15.34
N ASP A 286 -2.49 14.00 14.88
CA ASP A 286 -3.03 13.62 13.56
C ASP A 286 -4.52 14.02 13.43
N THR A 287 -5.29 13.89 14.51
CA THR A 287 -6.70 14.33 14.53
C THR A 287 -6.82 15.85 14.35
N ILE A 288 -5.94 16.63 14.97
CA ILE A 288 -5.90 18.09 14.81
C ILE A 288 -5.51 18.45 13.36
N GLN A 289 -4.52 17.79 12.78
CA GLN A 289 -4.13 18.05 11.39
C GLN A 289 -5.24 17.74 10.40
N ASN A 290 -5.87 16.58 10.53
CA ASN A 290 -7.00 16.19 9.70
C ASN A 290 -8.17 17.20 9.78
N THR A 291 -8.62 17.52 11.00
CA THR A 291 -9.89 18.22 11.22
C THR A 291 -9.78 19.74 11.16
N VAL A 292 -8.60 20.29 11.47
CA VAL A 292 -8.39 21.74 11.57
C VAL A 292 -7.19 22.19 10.74
N GLY A 293 -6.04 21.53 10.88
CA GLY A 293 -4.78 21.99 10.28
C GLY A 293 -4.79 22.05 8.76
N ALA A 294 -4.86 20.91 8.08
CA ALA A 294 -4.90 20.85 6.63
C ALA A 294 -6.09 21.64 6.02
N PRO A 295 -7.32 21.58 6.57
CA PRO A 295 -8.42 22.44 6.12
C PRO A 295 -8.13 23.95 6.26
N ALA A 296 -7.48 24.38 7.34
CA ALA A 296 -7.13 25.79 7.53
C ALA A 296 -6.07 26.25 6.50
N LEU A 297 -5.18 25.35 6.06
CA LEU A 297 -4.18 25.64 5.03
C LEU A 297 -4.81 25.74 3.62
N MET A 298 -5.92 25.06 3.34
CA MET A 298 -6.60 25.12 2.04
C MET A 298 -7.12 26.52 1.73
N ALA A 299 -7.61 27.24 2.74
CA ALA A 299 -8.09 28.61 2.59
C ALA A 299 -6.99 29.59 2.14
N ASP A 300 -5.73 29.22 2.37
CA ASP A 300 -4.54 30.01 2.09
C ASP A 300 -3.71 29.44 0.92
N ALA A 301 -4.32 28.57 0.09
CA ALA A 301 -3.66 27.96 -1.06
C ALA A 301 -3.36 28.98 -2.16
N LEU A 302 -2.20 28.85 -2.81
CA LEU A 302 -1.77 29.74 -3.89
C LEU A 302 -2.37 29.33 -5.26
N THR A 303 -2.70 28.05 -5.42
CA THR A 303 -3.26 27.49 -6.64
C THR A 303 -4.47 26.60 -6.30
N PRO A 304 -5.43 26.43 -7.23
CA PRO A 304 -6.52 25.48 -7.03
C PRO A 304 -6.03 24.03 -6.93
N HIS A 305 -4.88 23.70 -7.55
CA HIS A 305 -4.26 22.38 -7.44
C HIS A 305 -3.68 22.13 -6.05
N GLU A 306 -3.18 23.15 -5.36
CA GLU A 306 -2.73 23.06 -3.97
C GLU A 306 -3.88 22.68 -3.03
N GLU A 307 -5.09 23.23 -3.22
CA GLU A 307 -6.28 22.82 -2.44
C GLU A 307 -6.56 21.31 -2.60
N ALA A 308 -6.43 20.78 -3.82
CA ALA A 308 -6.60 19.35 -4.07
C ALA A 308 -5.52 18.52 -3.35
N VAL A 309 -4.25 18.94 -3.41
CA VAL A 309 -3.15 18.28 -2.68
C VAL A 309 -3.40 18.30 -1.18
N LEU A 310 -3.77 19.44 -0.60
CA LEU A 310 -4.08 19.56 0.83
C LEU A 310 -5.29 18.70 1.23
N SER A 311 -6.28 18.52 0.35
CA SER A 311 -7.41 17.62 0.62
C SER A 311 -7.00 16.15 0.72
N ASN A 312 -5.99 15.74 -0.07
CA ASN A 312 -5.39 14.43 0.05
C ASN A 312 -4.62 14.30 1.37
N ILE A 313 -3.84 15.31 1.75
CA ILE A 313 -3.13 15.37 3.04
C ILE A 313 -4.13 15.21 4.18
N SER A 314 -5.18 16.04 4.25
CA SER A 314 -6.25 15.94 5.27
C SER A 314 -6.85 14.53 5.38
N PHE A 315 -7.09 13.86 4.25
CA PHE A 315 -7.55 12.49 4.26
C PHE A 315 -6.50 11.50 4.79
N MET A 316 -5.22 11.65 4.42
CA MET A 316 -4.14 10.78 4.90
C MET A 316 -3.88 10.95 6.40
N GLU A 317 -4.00 12.15 6.95
CA GLU A 317 -3.99 12.41 8.41
C GLU A 317 -5.08 11.59 9.14
N ALA A 318 -6.26 11.43 8.53
CA ALA A 318 -7.31 10.57 9.06
C ALA A 318 -6.91 9.08 9.02
N VAL A 319 -6.19 8.65 7.99
CA VAL A 319 -5.63 7.30 7.88
C VAL A 319 -4.56 7.08 8.94
N HIS A 320 -3.69 8.07 9.19
CA HIS A 320 -2.66 8.04 10.25
C HIS A 320 -3.32 7.86 11.62
N ALA A 321 -4.27 8.73 11.99
CA ALA A 321 -5.00 8.64 13.24
C ALA A 321 -5.72 7.29 13.42
N ARG A 322 -6.35 6.77 12.35
CA ARG A 322 -7.02 5.46 12.37
C ARG A 322 -6.03 4.31 12.56
N SER A 323 -4.82 4.44 12.04
CA SER A 323 -3.82 3.37 12.06
C SER A 323 -3.38 3.00 13.48
N TYR A 324 -3.30 3.97 14.40
CA TYR A 324 -3.02 3.69 15.81
C TYR A 324 -4.13 2.86 16.46
N SER A 325 -5.40 3.10 16.10
CA SER A 325 -6.52 2.26 16.56
C SER A 325 -6.39 0.82 16.06
N SER A 326 -5.83 0.57 14.88
CA SER A 326 -5.52 -0.78 14.40
C SER A 326 -4.38 -1.44 15.21
N ILE A 327 -3.40 -0.67 15.67
CA ILE A 327 -2.38 -1.15 16.63
C ILE A 327 -3.05 -1.53 17.95
N PHE A 328 -3.86 -0.63 18.52
CA PHE A 328 -4.55 -0.86 19.79
C PHE A 328 -5.44 -2.09 19.76
N SER A 329 -6.25 -2.26 18.71
CA SER A 329 -7.14 -3.43 18.58
C SER A 329 -6.39 -4.76 18.46
N THR A 330 -5.12 -4.73 18.05
CA THR A 330 -4.31 -5.93 17.83
C THR A 330 -3.44 -6.28 19.03
N LEU A 331 -2.84 -5.29 19.69
CA LEU A 331 -1.83 -5.51 20.73
C LEU A 331 -2.36 -5.28 22.15
N CYS A 332 -3.33 -4.40 22.35
CA CYS A 332 -3.65 -3.84 23.67
C CYS A 332 -5.00 -4.35 24.21
N HIS A 333 -5.19 -4.28 25.53
CA HIS A 333 -6.50 -4.49 26.14
C HIS A 333 -7.30 -3.18 26.18
N SER A 334 -8.61 -3.25 25.99
CA SER A 334 -9.49 -2.06 25.94
C SER A 334 -9.34 -1.14 27.15
N LYS A 335 -9.23 -1.70 28.37
CA LYS A 335 -9.04 -0.91 29.60
C LYS A 335 -7.79 -0.04 29.58
N GLU A 336 -6.69 -0.52 29.01
CA GLU A 336 -5.43 0.21 28.95
C GLU A 336 -5.50 1.34 27.92
N VAL A 337 -6.20 1.07 26.81
CA VAL A 337 -6.48 2.05 25.76
C VAL A 337 -7.35 3.17 26.32
N ASP A 338 -8.49 2.84 26.96
CA ASP A 338 -9.39 3.83 27.55
C ASP A 338 -8.68 4.71 28.58
N ALA A 339 -7.82 4.13 29.42
CA ALA A 339 -7.01 4.86 30.38
C ALA A 339 -5.99 5.80 29.70
N ALA A 340 -5.42 5.41 28.57
CA ALA A 340 -4.51 6.26 27.80
C ALA A 340 -5.25 7.42 27.12
N PHE A 341 -6.46 7.20 26.59
CA PHE A 341 -7.29 8.28 26.04
C PHE A 341 -7.67 9.30 27.11
N ALA A 342 -8.14 8.85 28.29
CA ALA A 342 -8.42 9.74 29.42
C ALA A 342 -7.16 10.49 29.91
N TRP A 343 -6.00 9.83 29.92
CA TRP A 343 -4.72 10.48 30.20
C TRP A 343 -4.38 11.55 29.16
N SER A 344 -4.64 11.31 27.87
CA SER A 344 -4.30 12.26 26.80
C SER A 344 -5.08 13.58 26.91
N GLU A 345 -6.32 13.53 27.42
CA GLU A 345 -7.16 14.70 27.66
C GLU A 345 -6.73 15.51 28.89
N SER A 346 -6.04 14.88 29.84
CA SER A 346 -5.57 15.51 31.10
C SER A 346 -4.05 15.74 31.15
N CYS A 347 -3.31 15.40 30.10
CA CYS A 347 -1.87 15.56 30.05
C CYS A 347 -1.50 16.99 29.64
N ASP A 348 -1.12 17.83 30.61
CA ASP A 348 -0.84 19.25 30.40
C ASP A 348 0.14 19.54 29.25
N PRO A 349 1.31 18.88 29.11
CA PRO A 349 2.22 19.17 27.99
C PRO A 349 1.63 18.83 26.62
N LEU A 350 0.85 17.75 26.54
CA LEU A 350 0.20 17.31 25.30
C LEU A 350 -0.93 18.27 24.91
N GLN A 351 -1.78 18.64 25.86
CA GLN A 351 -2.86 19.59 25.64
C GLN A 351 -2.34 20.99 25.34
N ARG A 352 -1.25 21.43 25.99
CA ARG A 352 -0.60 22.70 25.66
C ARG A 352 -0.09 22.72 24.23
N LYS A 353 0.51 21.62 23.75
CA LYS A 353 0.94 21.48 22.35
C LYS A 353 -0.25 21.58 21.39
N ALA A 354 -1.35 20.87 21.68
CA ALA A 354 -2.57 20.91 20.89
C ALA A 354 -3.18 22.33 20.82
N GLN A 355 -3.26 23.01 21.96
CA GLN A 355 -3.80 24.38 22.07
C GLN A 355 -2.96 25.39 21.28
N LEU A 356 -1.62 25.29 21.31
CA LEU A 356 -0.74 26.14 20.51
C LEU A 356 -1.02 25.97 19.02
N MET A 357 -1.12 24.72 18.53
CA MET A 357 -1.40 24.44 17.13
C MET A 357 -2.77 24.94 16.70
N LEU A 358 -3.80 24.71 17.51
CA LEU A 358 -5.15 25.23 17.25
C LEU A 358 -5.15 26.77 17.20
N GLY A 359 -4.42 27.43 18.10
CA GLY A 359 -4.27 28.89 18.10
C GLY A 359 -3.65 29.42 16.82
N TYR A 360 -2.61 28.76 16.30
CA TYR A 360 -2.01 29.14 15.02
C TYR A 360 -2.95 28.91 13.83
N TYR A 361 -3.65 27.78 13.77
CA TYR A 361 -4.57 27.49 12.66
C TYR A 361 -5.80 28.40 12.61
N GLN A 362 -6.25 28.89 13.77
CA GLN A 362 -7.37 29.84 13.86
C GLN A 362 -6.97 31.29 13.60
N ALA A 363 -5.68 31.63 13.72
CA ALA A 363 -5.19 32.98 13.50
C ALA A 363 -5.20 33.35 12.00
N ASP A 364 -5.47 34.62 11.68
CA ASP A 364 -5.47 35.14 10.31
C ASP A 364 -4.04 35.51 9.84
N GLU A 365 -3.12 34.54 9.96
CA GLU A 365 -1.70 34.68 9.58
C GLU A 365 -1.24 33.48 8.74
N PRO A 366 -1.51 33.48 7.42
CA PRO A 366 -1.32 32.32 6.52
C PRO A 366 0.07 31.68 6.60
N LEU A 367 1.12 32.50 6.63
CA LEU A 367 2.50 31.99 6.67
C LEU A 367 2.88 31.43 8.04
N LYS A 368 2.31 31.96 9.14
CA LYS A 368 2.51 31.39 10.47
C LYS A 368 1.79 30.05 10.61
N LYS A 369 0.64 29.85 9.97
CA LYS A 369 -0.02 28.52 9.89
C LYS A 369 0.87 27.49 9.21
N LYS A 370 1.46 27.84 8.05
CA LYS A 370 2.37 26.95 7.33
C LYS A 370 3.62 26.61 8.15
N ILE A 371 4.20 27.59 8.88
CA ILE A 371 5.30 27.34 9.83
C ILE A 371 4.87 26.36 10.93
N ALA A 372 3.72 26.59 11.56
CA ALA A 372 3.21 25.76 12.65
C ALA A 372 2.96 24.31 12.20
N SER A 373 2.35 24.11 11.02
CA SER A 373 2.12 22.77 10.46
C SER A 373 3.42 22.05 10.11
N VAL A 374 4.41 22.74 9.53
CA VAL A 374 5.73 22.14 9.29
C VAL A 374 6.39 21.73 10.61
N PHE A 375 6.34 22.56 11.67
CA PHE A 375 6.87 22.16 12.97
C PHE A 375 6.12 20.98 13.59
N LEU A 376 4.81 20.90 13.41
CA LEU A 376 4.03 19.77 13.88
C LEU A 376 4.50 18.48 13.20
N GLU A 377 4.44 18.45 11.87
CA GLU A 377 4.67 17.30 10.99
C GLU A 377 6.14 16.86 10.92
N SER A 378 7.07 17.82 10.84
CA SER A 378 8.49 17.56 10.62
C SER A 378 9.32 17.53 11.90
N PHE A 379 8.75 17.87 13.06
CA PHE A 379 9.50 17.90 14.32
C PHE A 379 8.73 17.30 15.51
N LEU A 380 7.54 17.82 15.83
CA LEU A 380 6.86 17.42 17.07
C LEU A 380 6.39 15.96 17.09
N PHE A 381 5.99 15.38 15.95
CA PHE A 381 5.66 13.95 15.89
C PHE A 381 6.87 13.06 16.16
N TYR A 382 8.10 13.50 15.86
CA TYR A 382 9.30 12.68 16.05
C TYR A 382 9.60 12.37 17.52
N SER A 383 9.06 13.18 18.46
CA SER A 383 9.08 12.84 19.89
C SER A 383 8.37 11.52 20.19
N GLY A 384 7.32 11.17 19.43
CA GLY A 384 6.63 9.88 19.53
C GLY A 384 7.17 8.82 18.58
N PHE A 385 7.56 9.19 17.35
CA PHE A 385 8.11 8.22 16.38
C PHE A 385 9.44 7.60 16.80
N TRP A 386 10.18 8.22 17.73
CA TRP A 386 11.40 7.63 18.27
C TRP A 386 11.18 6.24 18.88
N LEU A 387 10.08 6.04 19.63
CA LEU A 387 9.84 4.80 20.38
C LEU A 387 9.65 3.54 19.49
N PRO A 388 8.76 3.54 18.46
CA PRO A 388 8.64 2.39 17.57
C PRO A 388 9.93 2.13 16.78
N MET A 389 10.70 3.16 16.42
CA MET A 389 12.02 2.98 15.78
C MET A 389 13.04 2.37 16.75
N TYR A 390 13.03 2.81 18.01
CA TYR A 390 13.85 2.24 19.07
C TYR A 390 13.60 0.75 19.25
N PHE A 391 12.33 0.31 19.31
CA PHE A 391 11.98 -1.10 19.40
C PHE A 391 12.38 -1.87 18.14
N SER A 392 12.12 -1.31 16.95
CA SER A 392 12.46 -1.96 15.69
C SER A 392 13.96 -2.22 15.54
N SER A 393 14.81 -1.28 15.98
CA SER A 393 16.27 -1.47 15.98
C SER A 393 16.75 -2.63 16.86
N ARG A 394 15.90 -3.13 17.76
CA ARG A 394 16.15 -4.28 18.66
C ARG A 394 15.37 -5.52 18.26
N GLY A 395 14.80 -5.54 17.04
CA GLY A 395 14.00 -6.66 16.55
C GLY A 395 12.65 -6.83 17.27
N LYS A 396 12.15 -5.79 17.95
CA LYS A 396 10.82 -5.79 18.58
C LYS A 396 9.85 -4.90 17.81
N LEU A 397 8.57 -5.29 17.77
CA LEU A 397 7.48 -4.51 17.16
C LEU A 397 7.80 -4.04 15.72
N THR A 398 8.39 -4.91 14.90
CA THR A 398 8.88 -4.52 13.57
C THR A 398 7.75 -4.18 12.60
N ASN A 399 6.60 -4.86 12.69
CA ASN A 399 5.45 -4.58 11.81
C ASN A 399 4.77 -3.26 12.20
N THR A 400 4.71 -2.97 13.50
CA THR A 400 4.24 -1.69 14.04
C THR A 400 5.17 -0.57 13.56
N ALA A 401 6.48 -0.77 13.60
CA ALA A 401 7.42 0.19 13.02
C ALA A 401 7.27 0.34 11.50
N ASP A 402 6.96 -0.73 10.75
CA ASP A 402 6.68 -0.64 9.32
C ASP A 402 5.43 0.21 9.04
N LEU A 403 4.39 0.10 9.85
CA LEU A 403 3.22 0.98 9.79
C LEU A 403 3.62 2.45 10.04
N ILE A 404 4.43 2.71 11.06
CA ILE A 404 4.91 4.07 11.37
C ILE A 404 5.84 4.60 10.27
N ARG A 405 6.61 3.75 9.58
CA ARG A 405 7.41 4.17 8.42
C ARG A 405 6.55 4.67 7.26
N LEU A 406 5.34 4.12 7.09
CA LEU A 406 4.39 4.61 6.09
C LEU A 406 3.91 6.03 6.45
N ILE A 407 3.58 6.26 7.73
CA ILE A 407 3.24 7.60 8.24
C ILE A 407 4.42 8.56 8.01
N ILE A 408 5.62 8.24 8.48
CA ILE A 408 6.82 9.10 8.33
C ILE A 408 7.10 9.44 6.87
N ARG A 409 6.90 8.49 5.94
CA ARG A 409 7.09 8.73 4.51
C ARG A 409 6.11 9.77 3.99
N ASP A 410 4.88 9.78 4.47
CA ASP A 410 3.85 10.73 4.05
C ASP A 410 4.10 12.10 4.71
N GLU A 411 4.37 12.14 6.02
CA GLU A 411 4.75 13.36 6.77
C GLU A 411 5.98 14.08 6.19
N ALA A 412 6.96 13.33 5.69
CA ALA A 412 8.12 13.90 5.03
C ALA A 412 7.74 14.67 3.74
N VAL A 413 6.73 14.19 3.02
CA VAL A 413 6.21 14.87 1.82
C VAL A 413 5.32 16.05 2.23
N HIS A 414 4.50 15.91 3.28
CA HIS A 414 3.66 16.99 3.79
C HIS A 414 4.51 18.20 4.23
N GLY A 415 5.50 17.96 5.10
CA GLY A 415 6.43 18.99 5.58
C GLY A 415 7.22 19.65 4.45
N TYR A 416 7.70 18.87 3.47
CA TYR A 416 8.37 19.40 2.29
C TYR A 416 7.45 20.32 1.47
N TYR A 417 6.24 19.87 1.15
CA TYR A 417 5.32 20.60 0.29
C TYR A 417 4.82 21.88 0.95
N ILE A 418 4.43 21.82 2.22
CA ILE A 418 3.96 22.98 2.98
C ILE A 418 5.11 23.97 3.19
N GLY A 419 6.32 23.49 3.46
CA GLY A 419 7.54 24.30 3.53
C GLY A 419 7.87 24.99 2.20
N TYR A 420 7.71 24.30 1.07
CA TYR A 420 7.86 24.88 -0.26
C TYR A 420 6.81 25.98 -0.52
N LYS A 421 5.53 25.74 -0.21
CA LYS A 421 4.47 26.75 -0.35
C LYS A 421 4.66 27.94 0.60
N TYR A 422 5.23 27.73 1.78
CA TYR A 422 5.69 28.82 2.65
C TYR A 422 6.77 29.68 1.97
N GLN A 423 7.79 29.06 1.35
CA GLN A 423 8.82 29.80 0.62
C GLN A 423 8.24 30.60 -0.55
N LYS A 424 7.27 30.02 -1.29
CA LYS A 424 6.53 30.77 -2.32
C LYS A 424 5.74 31.95 -1.75
N GLY A 425 5.11 31.76 -0.60
CA GLY A 425 4.47 32.85 0.13
C GLY A 425 5.45 33.93 0.63
N LEU A 426 6.70 33.58 0.94
CA LEU A 426 7.72 34.57 1.31
C LEU A 426 8.12 35.46 0.13
N GLU A 427 8.08 34.97 -1.11
CA GLU A 427 8.46 35.73 -2.30
C GLU A 427 7.61 37.01 -2.46
N ILE A 428 6.36 37.00 -1.97
CA ILE A 428 5.38 38.09 -2.14
C ILE A 428 5.25 39.05 -0.94
N VAL A 429 5.88 38.75 0.21
CA VAL A 429 5.82 39.64 1.39
C VAL A 429 7.01 40.61 1.46
N SER A 430 6.80 41.73 2.17
CA SER A 430 7.83 42.75 2.35
C SER A 430 9.06 42.23 3.11
N PRO A 431 10.27 42.81 2.90
CA PRO A 431 11.46 42.42 3.64
C PRO A 431 11.30 42.47 5.17
N GLY A 432 10.56 43.46 5.68
CA GLY A 432 10.25 43.57 7.11
C GLY A 432 9.41 42.39 7.63
N LYS A 433 8.37 41.98 6.87
CA LYS A 433 7.55 40.81 7.24
C LYS A 433 8.34 39.51 7.14
N ARG A 434 9.27 39.37 6.18
CA ARG A 434 10.17 38.20 6.11
C ARG A 434 10.99 38.05 7.39
N GLU A 435 11.52 39.15 7.92
CA GLU A 435 12.34 39.08 9.13
C GLU A 435 11.52 38.88 10.41
N GLU A 436 10.29 39.42 10.46
CA GLU A 436 9.31 39.04 11.50
C GLU A 436 9.04 37.52 11.48
N LEU A 437 8.77 36.94 10.31
CA LEU A 437 8.46 35.52 10.15
C LEU A 437 9.65 34.62 10.49
N LYS A 438 10.86 35.02 10.11
CA LYS A 438 12.10 34.32 10.47
C LYS A 438 12.34 34.34 11.98
N ASN A 439 12.14 35.48 12.63
CA ASN A 439 12.25 35.60 14.08
C ASN A 439 11.20 34.74 14.77
N PHE A 440 9.95 34.76 14.29
CA PHE A 440 8.88 33.89 14.78
C PHE A 440 9.26 32.41 14.67
N ALA A 441 9.72 31.96 13.50
CA ALA A 441 10.13 30.58 13.28
C ALA A 441 11.35 30.15 14.12
N SER A 442 12.18 31.10 14.59
CA SER A 442 13.35 30.79 15.41
C SER A 442 13.02 30.65 16.91
N ILE A 443 11.83 31.10 17.33
CA ILE A 443 11.39 31.14 18.73
C ILE A 443 10.31 30.08 19.01
N CYS A 444 9.62 29.60 17.97
CA CYS A 444 8.76 28.42 18.00
C CYS A 444 9.59 27.14 18.08
#